data_AF-A0A1Y6FAJ2-F1
#
_entry.id   AF-A0A1Y6FAJ2-F1
#
_cell.length_a   1.000
_cell.length_b   1.000
_cell.length_c   1.000
_cell.angle_alpha   90.00
_cell.angle_beta   90.00
_cell.angle_gamma   90.00
#
_symmetry.space_group_name_H-M   'P 1'
#
loop_
_entity.id
_entity.type
_entity.pdbx_description
1 polymer ?
#
loop_
_entity_poly.entity_id
_entity_poly.type
_entity_poly.pdbx_seq_one_letter_code
_entity_poly.pdbx_strand_id
1 'polypeptide(L)'
;MTNLISEFSAAVRGRRAAIFVGAGLSKPAGLPGWDDLIGDARTQASVPPEVTDAPLAAEYIVEKIGEKALYDSLLGKLPGAATPTPLHHRLVKLPVYDYWTTNYDLLLEKALDDAADDAARIVKDEDLGSQVTVGEQKQLFKMHGSLINPEGDAWEVDPTLTRTHFETYEVRHPRFWAQLRAQFLTRSFLFLGLSFEDPNVNVLLRLARSLQLGSGPTKHFAIMRRESKPLEQALQTLRINDLKNGGIHVHLIDDFLEQDEILGRIETLTRRPNVFVSGSSLTPGAETVASQVATRLADEPGLGLLSFGGEAALLVGSVFKEALDPGTYRPERIRHYYRKGAELEIKERIGTAIFTDMELDAMREYVIPLTRAMIVFGGGDRTLEEAEVARMHHVAVIPVGTTGGAAQQIWEKYESQPEELNLPLRHSSREWQRLMSTEPAAVQAVHQIIRASMFE
;
A
#
# COMPACT_ATOMS: atom_id res chain seq x y z
N MET A 1 -3.09 -14.98 1.45
CA MET A 1 -3.22 -13.50 1.49
C MET A 1 -2.67 -12.93 2.80
N THR A 2 -3.02 -13.49 3.96
CA THR A 2 -2.67 -12.98 5.30
C THR A 2 -1.18 -12.76 5.59
N ASN A 3 -0.25 -13.52 4.99
CA ASN A 3 1.18 -13.35 5.28
C ASN A 3 1.80 -12.08 4.66
N LEU A 4 1.50 -11.76 3.39
CA LEU A 4 2.01 -10.55 2.72
C LEU A 4 1.57 -9.28 3.44
N ILE A 5 0.26 -9.13 3.63
CA ILE A 5 -0.34 -7.92 4.18
C ILE A 5 0.19 -7.67 5.60
N SER A 6 0.07 -8.66 6.49
CA SER A 6 0.49 -8.50 7.89
C SER A 6 2.00 -8.26 8.05
N GLU A 7 2.84 -9.06 7.39
CA GLU A 7 4.30 -8.99 7.54
C GLU A 7 4.87 -7.73 6.85
N PHE A 8 4.37 -7.37 5.66
CA PHE A 8 4.81 -6.15 4.99
C PHE A 8 4.32 -4.90 5.72
N SER A 9 3.06 -4.85 6.18
CA SER A 9 2.59 -3.73 7.01
C SER A 9 3.38 -3.59 8.31
N ALA A 10 3.81 -4.71 8.93
CA ALA A 10 4.71 -4.66 10.08
C ALA A 10 6.08 -4.09 9.73
N ALA A 11 6.64 -4.43 8.56
CA ALA A 11 7.88 -3.84 8.07
C ALA A 11 7.74 -2.34 7.80
N VAL A 12 6.62 -1.90 7.21
CA VAL A 12 6.32 -0.48 6.96
C VAL A 12 6.22 0.29 8.29
N ARG A 13 5.43 -0.20 9.26
CA ARG A 13 5.34 0.42 10.60
C ARG A 13 6.70 0.48 11.32
N GLY A 14 7.54 -0.53 11.10
CA GLY A 14 8.89 -0.59 11.64
C GLY A 14 9.93 0.26 10.89
N ARG A 15 9.54 1.02 9.85
CA ARG A 15 10.44 1.75 8.95
C ARG A 15 11.54 0.87 8.32
N ARG A 16 11.19 -0.40 8.04
CA ARG A 16 12.07 -1.40 7.40
C ARG A 16 11.46 -1.94 6.11
N ALA A 17 10.66 -1.14 5.42
CA ALA A 17 10.09 -1.48 4.12
C ALA A 17 10.73 -0.66 3.00
N ALA A 18 10.77 -1.25 1.81
CA ALA A 18 11.09 -0.59 0.55
C ALA A 18 10.17 -1.15 -0.54
N ILE A 19 9.87 -0.34 -1.55
CA ILE A 19 9.11 -0.76 -2.73
C ILE A 19 10.07 -0.76 -3.92
N PHE A 20 9.98 -1.78 -4.78
CA PHE A 20 10.73 -1.84 -6.02
C PHE A 20 9.76 -2.04 -7.18
N VAL A 21 9.75 -1.07 -8.09
CA VAL A 21 8.91 -1.02 -9.27
C VAL A 21 9.70 -1.39 -10.53
N GLY A 22 9.08 -2.18 -11.40
CA GLY A 22 9.58 -2.48 -12.74
C GLY A 22 8.66 -1.97 -13.84
N ALA A 23 9.06 -2.20 -15.08
CA ALA A 23 8.38 -1.66 -16.26
C ALA A 23 6.93 -2.16 -16.40
N GLY A 24 6.58 -3.31 -15.81
CA GLY A 24 5.23 -3.83 -15.78
C GLY A 24 4.22 -2.90 -15.10
N LEU A 25 4.66 -2.03 -14.18
CA LEU A 25 3.81 -1.02 -13.54
C LEU A 25 3.42 0.10 -14.52
N SER A 26 4.32 0.42 -15.44
CA SER A 26 4.20 1.51 -16.41
C SER A 26 3.45 1.08 -17.70
N LYS A 27 3.36 -0.22 -17.99
CA LYS A 27 2.67 -0.74 -19.19
C LYS A 27 1.21 -0.25 -19.35
N PRO A 28 0.36 -0.21 -18.30
CA PRO A 28 -1.01 0.31 -18.45
C PRO A 28 -1.06 1.82 -18.75
N ALA A 29 0.03 2.56 -18.54
CA ALA A 29 0.16 3.96 -18.97
C ALA A 29 0.56 4.11 -20.45
N GLY A 30 0.63 3.00 -21.20
CA GLY A 30 1.02 2.99 -22.62
C GLY A 30 2.52 2.96 -22.87
N LEU A 31 3.35 2.74 -21.85
CA LEU A 31 4.80 2.62 -22.01
C LEU A 31 5.19 1.22 -22.54
N PRO A 32 6.20 1.15 -23.43
CA PRO A 32 6.59 -0.07 -24.11
C PRO A 32 7.24 -1.10 -23.18
N GLY A 33 7.18 -2.38 -23.56
CA GLY A 33 8.07 -3.39 -23.01
C GLY A 33 9.49 -3.27 -23.60
N TRP A 34 10.42 -4.10 -23.11
CA TRP A 34 11.81 -4.06 -23.57
C TRP A 34 11.96 -4.31 -25.08
N ASP A 35 11.32 -5.35 -25.61
CA ASP A 35 11.42 -5.71 -27.03
C ASP A 35 10.87 -4.62 -27.94
N ASP A 36 9.77 -3.98 -27.52
CA ASP A 36 9.18 -2.84 -28.23
C ASP A 36 10.09 -1.61 -28.19
N LEU A 37 10.74 -1.39 -27.04
CA LEU A 37 11.61 -0.24 -26.79
C LEU A 37 12.85 -0.26 -27.72
N ILE A 38 13.47 -1.43 -27.92
CA ILE A 38 14.65 -1.56 -28.80
C ILE A 38 14.31 -1.91 -30.25
N GLY A 39 13.04 -2.14 -30.60
CA GLY A 39 12.63 -2.76 -31.85
C GLY A 39 13.07 -2.03 -33.13
N ASP A 40 12.99 -0.69 -33.14
CA ASP A 40 13.39 0.11 -34.31
C ASP A 40 14.91 0.05 -34.51
N ALA A 41 15.67 0.29 -33.43
CA ALA A 41 17.13 0.19 -33.43
C ALA A 41 17.62 -1.23 -33.79
N ARG A 42 16.90 -2.26 -33.33
CA ARG A 42 17.15 -3.67 -33.67
C ARG A 42 17.03 -3.92 -35.17
N THR A 43 15.96 -3.38 -35.77
CA THR A 43 15.71 -3.50 -37.20
C THR A 43 16.79 -2.76 -37.99
N GLN A 44 17.14 -1.54 -37.58
CA GLN A 44 18.21 -0.75 -38.21
C GLN A 44 19.57 -1.47 -38.16
N ALA A 45 19.89 -2.10 -37.03
CA ALA A 45 21.13 -2.86 -36.83
C ALA A 45 21.11 -4.26 -37.47
N SER A 46 19.96 -4.70 -38.01
CA SER A 46 19.75 -6.06 -38.55
C SER A 46 20.08 -7.16 -37.55
N VAL A 47 19.75 -6.97 -36.27
CA VAL A 47 19.96 -7.98 -35.21
C VAL A 47 18.82 -9.01 -35.24
N PRO A 48 19.10 -10.30 -35.48
CA PRO A 48 18.06 -11.32 -35.68
C PRO A 48 17.16 -11.51 -34.45
N PRO A 49 15.85 -11.73 -34.60
CA PRO A 49 14.90 -11.93 -33.49
C PRO A 49 15.23 -13.15 -32.60
N GLU A 50 16.00 -14.11 -33.10
CA GLU A 50 16.47 -15.29 -32.38
C GLU A 50 17.39 -14.95 -31.20
N VAL A 51 17.97 -13.74 -31.16
CA VAL A 51 18.67 -13.22 -29.98
C VAL A 51 17.63 -12.76 -28.96
N THR A 52 17.16 -13.69 -28.12
CA THR A 52 16.11 -13.42 -27.12
C THR A 52 16.63 -12.79 -25.84
N ASP A 53 17.94 -12.85 -25.60
CA ASP A 53 18.59 -12.13 -24.50
C ASP A 53 18.61 -10.62 -24.84
N ALA A 54 17.76 -9.88 -24.12
CA ALA A 54 17.51 -8.46 -24.30
C ALA A 54 18.78 -7.59 -24.14
N PRO A 55 19.57 -7.73 -23.05
CA PRO A 55 20.86 -7.06 -22.92
C PRO A 55 21.88 -7.38 -24.02
N LEU A 56 21.95 -8.63 -24.46
CA LEU A 56 22.84 -9.03 -25.55
C LEU A 56 22.39 -8.47 -26.91
N ALA A 57 21.09 -8.45 -27.17
CA ALA A 57 20.55 -7.82 -28.36
C ALA A 57 20.91 -6.32 -28.40
N ALA A 58 20.78 -5.62 -27.27
CA ALA A 58 21.19 -4.22 -27.15
C ALA A 58 22.70 -4.03 -27.40
N GLU A 59 23.56 -4.93 -26.90
CA GLU A 59 25.00 -4.91 -27.19
C GLU A 59 25.28 -4.97 -28.69
N TYR A 60 24.69 -5.94 -29.40
CA TYR A 60 24.87 -6.07 -30.85
C TYR A 60 24.32 -4.87 -31.63
N ILE A 61 23.25 -4.25 -31.16
CA ILE A 61 22.74 -3.01 -31.76
C ILE A 61 23.80 -1.91 -31.63
N VAL A 62 24.35 -1.70 -30.44
CA VAL A 62 25.39 -0.71 -30.18
C VAL A 62 26.64 -0.95 -31.04
N GLU A 63 27.08 -2.19 -31.21
CA GLU A 63 28.21 -2.53 -32.08
C GLU A 63 27.98 -2.15 -33.56
N LYS A 64 26.72 -2.09 -34.01
CA LYS A 64 26.35 -1.83 -35.42
C LYS A 64 26.05 -0.36 -35.69
N ILE A 65 25.28 0.29 -34.82
CA ILE A 65 24.78 1.66 -35.05
C ILE A 65 25.34 2.69 -34.06
N GLY A 66 26.06 2.24 -33.03
CA GLY A 66 26.56 3.08 -31.95
C GLY A 66 25.53 3.34 -30.84
N GLU A 67 26.05 3.66 -29.65
CA GLU A 67 25.26 3.86 -28.44
C GLU A 67 24.31 5.05 -28.55
N LYS A 68 24.79 6.17 -29.09
CA LYS A 68 23.97 7.37 -29.31
C LYS A 68 22.74 7.07 -30.19
N ALA A 69 22.90 6.32 -31.28
CA ALA A 69 21.80 6.00 -32.17
C ALA A 69 20.75 5.10 -31.49
N LEU A 70 21.20 4.16 -30.65
CA LEU A 70 20.29 3.41 -29.79
C LEU A 70 19.52 4.36 -28.86
N TYR A 71 20.22 5.23 -28.11
CA TYR A 71 19.59 6.14 -27.15
C TYR A 71 18.58 7.09 -27.78
N ASP A 72 18.91 7.68 -28.93
CA ASP A 72 18.02 8.54 -29.71
C ASP A 72 16.77 7.75 -30.16
N SER A 73 16.93 6.47 -30.54
CA SER A 73 15.80 5.60 -30.90
C SER A 73 14.88 5.29 -29.71
N LEU A 74 15.41 5.18 -28.48
CA LEU A 74 14.60 4.91 -27.28
C LEU A 74 13.75 6.12 -26.91
N LEU A 75 14.31 7.34 -26.99
CA LEU A 75 13.58 8.58 -26.73
C LEU A 75 12.36 8.69 -27.65
N GLY A 76 12.52 8.34 -28.93
CA GLY A 76 11.41 8.29 -29.88
C GLY A 76 10.29 7.28 -29.55
N LYS A 77 10.53 6.31 -28.67
CA LYS A 77 9.56 5.30 -28.22
C LYS A 77 8.92 5.61 -26.87
N LEU A 78 9.51 6.50 -26.07
CA LEU A 78 8.98 6.84 -24.76
C LEU A 78 7.94 7.97 -24.93
N PRO A 79 6.64 7.71 -24.69
CA PRO A 79 5.59 8.69 -24.89
C PRO A 79 5.74 9.86 -23.92
N GLY A 80 5.96 11.07 -24.47
CA GLY A 80 6.08 12.31 -23.70
C GLY A 80 4.82 12.71 -22.88
N ALA A 81 3.69 12.06 -23.13
CA ALA A 81 2.40 12.37 -22.51
C ALA A 81 1.89 11.27 -21.56
N ALA A 82 2.70 10.26 -21.21
CA ALA A 82 2.26 9.25 -20.27
C ALA A 82 1.93 9.87 -18.90
N THR A 83 0.77 9.49 -18.37
CA THR A 83 0.28 9.93 -17.05
C THR A 83 0.35 8.79 -16.04
N PRO A 84 0.56 9.10 -14.75
CA PRO A 84 0.57 8.07 -13.72
C PRO A 84 -0.77 7.33 -13.68
N THR A 85 -0.71 6.01 -13.56
CA THR A 85 -1.91 5.19 -13.37
C THR A 85 -2.39 5.30 -11.92
N PRO A 86 -3.64 4.90 -11.60
CA PRO A 86 -4.14 4.87 -10.22
C PRO A 86 -3.22 4.11 -9.25
N LEU A 87 -2.54 3.07 -9.76
CA LEU A 87 -1.58 2.29 -8.99
C LEU A 87 -0.33 3.09 -8.60
N HIS A 88 0.17 4.00 -9.45
CA HIS A 88 1.29 4.89 -9.09
C HIS A 88 0.89 5.78 -7.90
N HIS A 89 -0.28 6.41 -7.98
CA HIS A 89 -0.81 7.25 -6.90
C HIS A 89 -1.03 6.46 -5.60
N ARG A 90 -1.48 5.21 -5.69
CA ARG A 90 -1.64 4.36 -4.51
C ARG A 90 -0.30 4.03 -3.87
N LEU A 91 0.71 3.69 -4.67
CA LEU A 91 2.02 3.34 -4.14
C LEU A 91 2.67 4.48 -3.38
N VAL A 92 2.62 5.69 -3.93
CA VAL A 92 3.22 6.86 -3.29
C VAL A 92 2.45 7.29 -2.05
N LYS A 93 1.18 6.92 -1.87
CA LYS A 93 0.43 7.17 -0.63
C LYS A 93 0.84 6.25 0.53
N LEU A 94 1.49 5.12 0.25
CA LEU A 94 1.96 4.24 1.30
C LEU A 94 3.03 4.96 2.15
N PRO A 95 3.04 4.76 3.48
CA PRO A 95 4.05 5.34 4.35
C PRO A 95 5.39 4.59 4.27
N VAL A 96 5.84 4.30 3.05
CA VAL A 96 7.16 3.78 2.69
C VAL A 96 8.03 4.95 2.27
N TYR A 97 9.29 4.92 2.67
CA TYR A 97 10.24 6.02 2.44
C TYR A 97 11.24 5.73 1.33
N ASP A 98 11.41 4.47 0.91
CA ASP A 98 12.42 4.09 -0.06
C ASP A 98 11.75 3.36 -1.23
N TYR A 99 11.84 3.97 -2.41
CA TYR A 99 11.32 3.46 -3.67
C TYR A 99 12.48 3.24 -4.62
N TRP A 100 12.55 2.05 -5.21
CA TRP A 100 13.51 1.70 -6.24
C TRP A 100 12.78 1.47 -7.55
N THR A 101 13.41 1.84 -8.65
CA THR A 101 12.88 1.52 -9.97
C THR A 101 13.98 1.29 -10.99
N THR A 102 13.72 0.37 -11.91
CA THR A 102 14.50 0.19 -13.15
C THR A 102 13.94 1.03 -14.30
N ASN A 103 12.85 1.78 -14.08
CA ASN A 103 12.16 2.50 -15.13
C ASN A 103 12.80 3.85 -15.41
N TYR A 104 12.82 4.22 -16.68
CA TYR A 104 13.34 5.49 -17.17
C TYR A 104 12.33 6.63 -17.06
N ASP A 105 11.05 6.30 -17.17
CA ASP A 105 9.91 7.23 -17.16
C ASP A 105 9.79 8.01 -15.85
N LEU A 106 9.05 9.12 -15.87
CA LEU A 106 8.84 9.99 -14.71
C LEU A 106 7.47 9.77 -14.01
N LEU A 107 6.86 8.58 -14.15
CA LEU A 107 5.49 8.38 -13.63
C LEU A 107 5.42 8.33 -12.10
N LEU A 108 6.45 7.81 -11.43
CA LEU A 108 6.53 7.82 -9.97
C LEU A 108 6.77 9.22 -9.43
N GLU A 109 7.66 9.99 -10.07
CA GLU A 109 7.91 11.40 -9.78
C GLU A 109 6.62 12.22 -9.86
N LYS A 110 5.92 12.15 -11.00
CA LYS A 110 4.64 12.85 -11.18
C LYS A 110 3.62 12.45 -10.12
N ALA A 111 3.54 11.16 -9.77
CA ALA A 111 2.64 10.71 -8.72
C ALA A 111 3.01 11.27 -7.33
N LEU A 112 4.29 11.42 -7.02
CA LEU A 112 4.79 12.05 -5.79
C LEU A 112 4.46 13.55 -5.76
N ASP A 113 4.66 14.25 -6.89
CA ASP A 113 4.31 15.66 -7.06
C ASP A 113 2.79 15.88 -6.89
N ASP A 114 1.96 15.05 -7.52
CA ASP A 114 0.50 15.09 -7.40
C ASP A 114 0.02 14.81 -5.95
N ALA A 115 0.82 14.10 -5.16
CA ALA A 115 0.59 13.87 -3.73
C ALA A 115 1.18 14.98 -2.83
N ALA A 116 1.80 16.00 -3.41
CA ALA A 116 2.53 17.07 -2.72
C ALA A 116 3.60 16.54 -1.74
N ASP A 117 4.29 15.46 -2.13
CA ASP A 117 5.37 14.84 -1.35
C ASP A 117 6.73 15.26 -1.92
N ASP A 118 7.52 15.97 -1.11
CA ASP A 118 8.85 16.47 -1.50
C ASP A 118 9.90 15.33 -1.43
N ALA A 119 9.75 14.36 -2.33
CA ALA A 119 10.61 13.19 -2.36
C ALA A 119 11.97 13.51 -2.99
N ALA A 120 13.06 13.04 -2.36
CA ALA A 120 14.39 13.09 -2.94
C ALA A 120 14.49 12.15 -4.14
N ARG A 121 14.74 12.71 -5.31
CA ARG A 121 14.95 11.96 -6.55
C ARG A 121 16.43 11.70 -6.79
N ILE A 122 16.84 10.46 -6.63
CA ILE A 122 18.23 10.02 -6.68
C ILE A 122 18.42 9.24 -7.98
N VAL A 123 19.21 9.79 -8.91
CA VAL A 123 19.41 9.20 -10.26
C VAL A 123 20.88 8.90 -10.58
N LYS A 124 21.82 9.45 -9.80
CA LYS A 124 23.26 9.20 -9.93
C LYS A 124 23.96 9.09 -8.57
N ASP A 125 25.16 8.52 -8.57
CA ASP A 125 25.96 8.23 -7.37
C ASP A 125 26.29 9.48 -6.53
N GLU A 126 26.37 10.66 -7.17
CA GLU A 126 26.61 11.94 -6.51
C GLU A 126 25.40 12.42 -5.69
N ASP A 127 24.19 12.03 -6.07
CA ASP A 127 22.95 12.43 -5.39
C ASP A 127 22.85 11.77 -4.00
N LEU A 128 23.39 10.55 -3.86
CA LEU A 128 23.37 9.81 -2.59
C LEU A 128 24.06 10.56 -1.44
N GLY A 129 25.08 11.37 -1.73
CA GLY A 129 25.80 12.14 -0.72
C GLY A 129 25.15 13.47 -0.35
N SER A 130 24.24 13.97 -1.19
CA SER A 130 23.68 15.33 -1.07
C SER A 130 22.17 15.37 -0.81
N GLN A 131 21.44 14.31 -1.15
CA GLN A 131 19.96 14.29 -1.13
C GLN A 131 19.36 13.21 -0.22
N VAL A 132 20.16 12.26 0.27
CA VAL A 132 19.68 11.18 1.16
C VAL A 132 19.51 11.72 2.58
N THR A 133 18.27 12.02 2.97
CA THR A 133 17.88 12.30 4.36
C THR A 133 17.11 11.12 4.92
N VAL A 134 17.75 10.37 5.82
CA VAL A 134 17.19 9.12 6.35
C VAL A 134 15.97 9.42 7.21
N GLY A 135 14.79 9.03 6.72
CA GLY A 135 13.54 9.02 7.49
C GLY A 135 12.84 10.38 7.65
N GLU A 136 13.29 11.40 6.92
CA GLU A 136 12.68 12.73 6.87
C GLU A 136 11.74 12.89 5.68
N GLN A 137 12.16 12.42 4.49
CA GLN A 137 11.38 12.48 3.25
C GLN A 137 11.48 11.17 2.46
N LYS A 138 10.55 10.96 1.53
CA LYS A 138 10.61 9.80 0.61
C LYS A 138 11.82 9.93 -0.33
N GLN A 139 12.31 8.79 -0.80
CA GLN A 139 13.48 8.68 -1.65
C GLN A 139 13.13 7.79 -2.83
N LEU A 140 13.32 8.29 -4.04
CA LEU A 140 13.13 7.56 -5.29
C LEU A 140 14.48 7.32 -5.95
N PHE A 141 14.94 6.08 -5.91
CA PHE A 141 16.18 5.60 -6.51
C PHE A 141 15.92 5.06 -7.91
N LYS A 142 16.50 5.69 -8.94
CA LYS A 142 16.41 5.23 -10.34
C LYS A 142 17.72 4.64 -10.77
N MET A 143 17.79 3.32 -10.76
CA MET A 143 19.08 2.65 -10.85
C MET A 143 19.57 2.46 -12.30
N HIS A 144 18.68 2.46 -13.29
CA HIS A 144 19.05 2.23 -14.68
C HIS A 144 19.11 3.49 -15.54
N GLY A 145 19.07 4.67 -14.92
CA GLY A 145 19.03 5.95 -15.63
C GLY A 145 17.64 6.57 -15.61
N SER A 146 17.52 7.76 -16.20
CA SER A 146 16.28 8.53 -16.18
C SER A 146 16.19 9.52 -17.31
N LEU A 147 14.97 9.77 -17.78
CA LEU A 147 14.62 10.97 -18.53
C LEU A 147 14.84 12.23 -17.68
N ILE A 148 15.12 13.36 -18.34
CA ILE A 148 15.21 14.67 -17.69
C ILE A 148 13.85 15.32 -17.51
N ASN A 149 12.91 15.04 -18.41
CA ASN A 149 11.59 15.66 -18.43
C ASN A 149 10.50 14.68 -18.91
N PRO A 150 9.22 15.01 -18.66
CA PRO A 150 8.09 14.22 -19.11
C PRO A 150 8.03 14.00 -20.60
N GLU A 151 8.46 14.98 -21.40
CA GLU A 151 8.38 14.99 -22.86
C GLU A 151 9.22 13.87 -23.50
N GLY A 152 10.20 13.34 -22.77
CA GLY A 152 11.01 12.21 -23.21
C GLY A 152 11.95 12.55 -24.36
N ASP A 153 12.40 13.80 -24.44
CA ASP A 153 13.27 14.30 -25.50
C ASP A 153 14.76 14.26 -25.14
N ALA A 154 15.11 14.01 -23.87
CA ALA A 154 16.48 13.89 -23.42
C ALA A 154 16.65 13.00 -22.18
N TRP A 155 17.84 12.40 -22.08
CA TRP A 155 18.32 11.66 -20.91
C TRP A 155 18.98 12.61 -19.91
N GLU A 156 18.68 12.43 -18.62
CA GLU A 156 19.48 13.04 -17.56
C GLU A 156 20.66 12.16 -17.19
N VAL A 157 20.40 10.85 -17.12
CA VAL A 157 21.40 9.81 -16.91
C VAL A 157 21.14 8.73 -17.95
N ASP A 158 22.20 8.39 -18.69
CA ASP A 158 22.15 7.42 -19.77
C ASP A 158 21.62 6.04 -19.30
N PRO A 159 20.86 5.34 -20.16
CA PRO A 159 20.17 4.13 -19.76
C PRO A 159 21.08 2.88 -19.67
N THR A 160 20.89 2.08 -18.63
CA THR A 160 21.53 0.75 -18.48
C THR A 160 20.78 -0.28 -19.32
N LEU A 161 21.39 -0.73 -20.43
CA LEU A 161 20.70 -1.54 -21.44
C LEU A 161 21.52 -2.69 -22.00
N THR A 162 22.81 -2.46 -22.28
CA THR A 162 23.67 -3.45 -22.94
C THR A 162 24.18 -4.47 -21.93
N ARG A 163 24.61 -5.63 -22.40
CA ARG A 163 25.28 -6.63 -21.54
C ARG A 163 26.45 -6.00 -20.80
N THR A 164 27.27 -5.20 -21.47
CA THR A 164 28.37 -4.45 -20.83
C THR A 164 27.86 -3.51 -19.73
N HIS A 165 26.69 -2.87 -19.91
CA HIS A 165 26.06 -2.02 -18.89
C HIS A 165 25.58 -2.80 -17.65
N PHE A 166 25.20 -4.07 -17.79
CA PHE A 166 24.86 -4.88 -16.62
C PHE A 166 26.12 -5.45 -15.93
N GLU A 167 27.07 -5.97 -16.71
CA GLU A 167 28.28 -6.63 -16.18
C GLU A 167 29.20 -5.66 -15.42
N THR A 168 29.28 -4.40 -15.86
CA THR A 168 30.12 -3.38 -15.21
C THR A 168 29.33 -2.47 -14.26
N TYR A 169 28.07 -2.81 -13.95
CA TYR A 169 27.17 -1.94 -13.17
C TYR A 169 27.73 -1.61 -11.79
N GLU A 170 28.26 -2.61 -11.06
CA GLU A 170 28.83 -2.41 -9.72
C GLU A 170 30.03 -1.45 -9.71
N VAL A 171 30.77 -1.40 -10.83
CA VAL A 171 31.96 -0.54 -10.98
C VAL A 171 31.57 0.88 -11.38
N ARG A 172 30.54 1.03 -12.23
CA ARG A 172 30.05 2.34 -12.69
C ARG A 172 29.13 3.04 -11.68
N HIS A 173 28.42 2.27 -10.85
CA HIS A 173 27.45 2.77 -9.87
C HIS A 173 27.70 2.18 -8.46
N PRO A 174 28.93 2.31 -7.90
CA PRO A 174 29.30 1.64 -6.66
C PRO A 174 28.46 2.08 -5.45
N ARG A 175 28.01 3.35 -5.38
CA ARG A 175 27.22 3.83 -4.23
C ARG A 175 25.78 3.35 -4.31
N PHE A 176 25.15 3.44 -5.48
CA PHE A 176 23.85 2.84 -5.75
C PHE A 176 23.84 1.35 -5.40
N TRP A 177 24.85 0.63 -5.87
CA TRP A 177 24.97 -0.81 -5.62
C TRP A 177 25.13 -1.14 -4.13
N ALA A 178 25.99 -0.40 -3.42
CA ALA A 178 26.17 -0.57 -1.99
C ALA A 178 24.88 -0.28 -1.21
N GLN A 179 24.17 0.80 -1.55
CA GLN A 179 22.90 1.17 -0.92
C GLN A 179 21.81 0.11 -1.15
N LEU A 180 21.65 -0.34 -2.40
CA LEU A 180 20.66 -1.37 -2.75
C LEU A 180 20.92 -2.67 -1.99
N ARG A 181 22.19 -3.12 -1.92
CA ARG A 181 22.58 -4.31 -1.15
C ARG A 181 22.31 -4.13 0.33
N ALA A 182 22.66 -2.99 0.92
CA ALA A 182 22.42 -2.72 2.33
C ALA A 182 20.91 -2.77 2.64
N GLN A 183 20.08 -2.06 1.87
CA GLN A 183 18.64 -2.07 2.06
C GLN A 183 18.06 -3.47 1.83
N PHE A 184 18.49 -4.19 0.80
CA PHE A 184 18.00 -5.55 0.52
C PHE A 184 18.32 -6.52 1.66
N LEU A 185 19.42 -6.34 2.40
CA LEU A 185 19.71 -7.17 3.56
C LEU A 185 18.92 -6.77 4.81
N THR A 186 18.61 -5.48 4.98
CA THR A 186 18.01 -4.96 6.23
C THR A 186 16.52 -4.64 6.16
N ARG A 187 15.93 -4.59 4.96
CA ARG A 187 14.54 -4.17 4.69
C ARG A 187 13.75 -5.23 3.93
N SER A 188 12.46 -5.29 4.23
CA SER A 188 11.48 -6.06 3.45
C SER A 188 11.16 -5.30 2.18
N PHE A 189 11.37 -5.93 1.02
CA PHE A 189 11.04 -5.34 -0.28
C PHE A 189 9.66 -5.82 -0.74
N LEU A 190 8.87 -4.94 -1.35
CA LEU A 190 7.70 -5.29 -2.15
C LEU A 190 8.00 -4.99 -3.63
N PHE A 191 8.12 -6.06 -4.42
CA PHE A 191 8.36 -6.00 -5.86
C PHE A 191 7.05 -5.95 -6.64
N LEU A 192 6.92 -5.00 -7.56
CA LEU A 192 5.72 -4.76 -8.36
C LEU A 192 6.09 -4.51 -9.83
N GLY A 193 5.48 -5.26 -10.75
CA GLY A 193 5.73 -5.08 -12.19
C GLY A 193 7.16 -5.43 -12.65
N LEU A 194 7.96 -6.09 -11.81
CA LEU A 194 9.27 -6.62 -12.21
C LEU A 194 9.12 -7.99 -12.86
N SER A 195 9.79 -8.16 -14.00
CA SER A 195 9.90 -9.46 -14.64
C SER A 195 10.96 -10.34 -14.01
N PHE A 196 11.75 -9.91 -13.01
CA PHE A 196 12.90 -10.63 -12.43
C PHE A 196 13.90 -11.24 -13.44
N GLU A 197 13.87 -10.79 -14.69
CA GLU A 197 14.85 -11.17 -15.72
C GLU A 197 16.06 -10.24 -15.73
N ASP A 198 15.94 -9.11 -15.03
CA ASP A 198 16.99 -8.11 -14.89
C ASP A 198 18.27 -8.71 -14.27
N PRO A 199 19.43 -8.62 -14.96
CA PRO A 199 20.69 -9.18 -14.46
C PRO A 199 21.13 -8.61 -13.10
N ASN A 200 20.90 -7.32 -12.83
CA ASN A 200 21.30 -6.68 -11.56
C ASN A 200 20.41 -7.16 -10.42
N VAL A 201 19.09 -7.28 -10.64
CA VAL A 201 18.17 -7.88 -9.66
C VAL A 201 18.55 -9.33 -9.37
N ASN A 202 18.95 -10.10 -10.38
CA ASN A 202 19.42 -11.48 -10.20
C ASN A 202 20.66 -11.58 -9.31
N VAL A 203 21.55 -10.58 -9.31
CA VAL A 203 22.68 -10.55 -8.36
C VAL A 203 22.18 -10.43 -6.92
N LEU A 204 21.16 -9.61 -6.65
CA LEU A 204 20.55 -9.50 -5.32
C LEU A 204 19.96 -10.84 -4.85
N LEU A 205 19.28 -11.57 -5.73
CA LEU A 205 18.73 -12.89 -5.42
C LEU A 205 19.85 -13.88 -5.04
N ARG A 206 20.98 -13.85 -5.77
CA ARG A 206 22.16 -14.67 -5.45
C ARG A 206 22.76 -14.26 -4.11
N LEU A 207 22.84 -12.96 -3.82
CA LEU A 207 23.33 -12.45 -2.54
C LEU A 207 22.47 -12.98 -1.37
N ALA A 208 21.14 -12.87 -1.47
CA ALA A 208 20.22 -13.41 -0.46
C ALA A 208 20.40 -14.92 -0.26
N ARG A 209 20.61 -15.70 -1.33
CA ARG A 209 20.91 -17.15 -1.22
C ARG A 209 22.22 -17.42 -0.50
N SER A 210 23.26 -16.67 -0.81
CA SER A 210 24.60 -16.88 -0.26
C SER A 210 24.73 -16.51 1.23
N LEU A 211 23.95 -15.53 1.69
CA LEU A 211 24.03 -15.00 3.05
C LEU A 211 23.09 -15.70 4.06
N GLN A 212 22.52 -16.85 3.72
CA GLN A 212 21.60 -17.64 4.58
C GLN A 212 22.28 -18.32 5.79
N LEU A 213 23.29 -17.70 6.40
CA LEU A 213 23.96 -18.19 7.59
C LEU A 213 23.34 -17.55 8.84
N GLY A 214 22.37 -18.25 9.46
CA GLY A 214 21.83 -17.89 10.78
C GLY A 214 20.33 -17.59 10.81
N SER A 215 19.95 -16.35 11.19
CA SER A 215 18.61 -15.92 11.65
C SER A 215 17.46 -15.91 10.62
N GLY A 216 17.61 -16.64 9.51
CA GLY A 216 16.68 -16.61 8.37
C GLY A 216 16.80 -15.31 7.56
N PRO A 217 16.55 -15.35 6.23
CA PRO A 217 16.63 -14.16 5.40
C PRO A 217 15.54 -13.16 5.77
N THR A 218 15.83 -11.87 5.61
CA THR A 218 14.79 -10.83 5.53
C THR A 218 13.80 -11.28 4.44
N LYS A 219 12.52 -11.36 4.80
CA LYS A 219 11.50 -11.76 3.82
C LYS A 219 11.22 -10.59 2.91
N HIS A 220 11.20 -10.86 1.62
CA HIS A 220 10.71 -9.95 0.60
C HIS A 220 9.44 -10.53 -0.01
N PHE A 221 8.71 -9.70 -0.73
CA PHE A 221 7.45 -10.04 -1.34
C PHE A 221 7.36 -9.55 -2.77
N ALA A 222 6.64 -10.28 -3.61
CA ALA A 222 6.30 -9.83 -4.95
C ALA A 222 4.82 -10.07 -5.22
N ILE A 223 4.16 -9.16 -5.92
CA ILE A 223 2.81 -9.42 -6.45
C ILE A 223 2.94 -9.71 -7.94
N MET A 224 2.43 -10.85 -8.37
CA MET A 224 2.50 -11.31 -9.77
C MET A 224 1.14 -11.78 -10.24
N ARG A 225 0.77 -11.48 -11.48
CA ARG A 225 -0.45 -12.01 -12.09
C ARG A 225 -0.28 -13.49 -12.41
N ARG A 226 -1.29 -14.30 -12.15
CA ARG A 226 -1.33 -15.71 -12.53
C ARG A 226 -1.31 -15.84 -14.06
N GLU A 227 -0.44 -16.71 -14.56
CA GLU A 227 -0.44 -17.03 -15.99
C GLU A 227 -1.71 -17.80 -16.39
N SER A 228 -2.18 -17.58 -17.61
CA SER A 228 -3.45 -18.17 -18.07
C SER A 228 -3.28 -19.56 -18.70
N LYS A 229 -2.15 -19.82 -19.36
CA LYS A 229 -1.93 -21.09 -20.08
C LYS A 229 -1.22 -22.14 -19.21
N PRO A 230 -1.53 -23.44 -19.36
CA PRO A 230 -0.94 -24.49 -18.52
C PRO A 230 0.59 -24.55 -18.53
N LEU A 231 1.22 -24.37 -19.70
CA LEU A 231 2.68 -24.37 -19.81
C LEU A 231 3.30 -23.15 -19.09
N GLU A 232 2.71 -21.96 -19.29
CA GLU A 232 3.15 -20.72 -18.66
C GLU A 232 2.97 -20.80 -17.12
N GLN A 233 1.87 -21.39 -16.63
CA GLN A 233 1.66 -21.67 -15.21
C GLN A 233 2.71 -22.61 -14.61
N ALA A 234 3.09 -23.66 -15.35
CA ALA A 234 4.14 -24.57 -14.91
C ALA A 234 5.50 -23.85 -14.80
N LEU A 235 5.84 -23.03 -15.79
CA LEU A 235 7.05 -22.19 -15.77
C LEU A 235 7.01 -21.16 -14.64
N GLN A 236 5.87 -20.49 -14.45
CA GLN A 236 5.65 -19.54 -13.35
C GLN A 236 5.82 -20.21 -11.99
N THR A 237 5.35 -21.45 -11.83
CA THR A 237 5.52 -22.21 -10.58
C THR A 237 7.00 -22.48 -10.28
N LEU A 238 7.77 -22.92 -11.28
CA LEU A 238 9.22 -23.10 -11.14
C LEU A 238 9.92 -21.78 -10.77
N ARG A 239 9.52 -20.69 -11.43
CA ARG A 239 10.04 -19.34 -11.15
C ARG A 239 9.73 -18.87 -9.73
N ILE A 240 8.50 -19.09 -9.24
CA ILE A 240 8.10 -18.75 -7.87
C ILE A 240 8.96 -19.52 -6.86
N ASN A 241 9.23 -20.81 -7.11
CA ASN A 241 10.08 -21.60 -6.23
C ASN A 241 11.53 -21.09 -6.20
N ASP A 242 12.08 -20.69 -7.34
CA ASP A 242 13.42 -20.08 -7.39
C ASP A 242 13.49 -18.73 -6.64
N LEU A 243 12.46 -17.89 -6.80
CA LEU A 243 12.33 -16.63 -6.08
C LEU A 243 12.21 -16.86 -4.56
N LYS A 244 11.44 -17.86 -4.14
CA LYS A 244 11.29 -18.25 -2.74
C LYS A 244 12.62 -18.69 -2.13
N ASN A 245 13.45 -19.41 -2.88
CA ASN A 245 14.81 -19.77 -2.44
C ASN A 245 15.71 -18.53 -2.27
N GLY A 246 15.43 -17.43 -2.98
CA GLY A 246 16.04 -16.11 -2.79
C GLY A 246 15.38 -15.25 -1.70
N GLY A 247 14.44 -15.78 -0.91
CA GLY A 247 13.75 -15.05 0.15
C GLY A 247 12.53 -14.23 -0.32
N ILE A 248 12.16 -14.30 -1.59
CA ILE A 248 11.03 -13.57 -2.16
C ILE A 248 9.77 -14.44 -2.16
N HIS A 249 8.77 -14.00 -1.40
CA HIS A 249 7.48 -14.66 -1.28
C HIS A 249 6.51 -14.05 -2.29
N VAL A 250 6.21 -14.81 -3.34
CA VAL A 250 5.29 -14.36 -4.39
C VAL A 250 3.84 -14.53 -3.95
N HIS A 251 3.06 -13.47 -4.08
CA HIS A 251 1.62 -13.47 -3.98
C HIS A 251 1.01 -13.40 -5.39
N LEU A 252 0.29 -14.45 -5.77
CA LEU A 252 -0.40 -14.49 -7.07
C LEU A 252 -1.77 -13.83 -6.97
N ILE A 253 -2.06 -12.96 -7.92
CA ILE A 253 -3.36 -12.34 -8.15
C ILE A 253 -3.93 -12.81 -9.50
N ASP A 254 -5.24 -12.88 -9.64
CA ASP A 254 -5.88 -13.19 -10.91
C ASP A 254 -6.21 -11.89 -11.68
N ASP A 255 -6.57 -10.83 -10.94
CA ASP A 255 -6.86 -9.49 -11.48
C ASP A 255 -6.08 -8.35 -10.79
N PHE A 256 -5.84 -7.25 -11.50
CA PHE A 256 -5.16 -6.06 -10.94
C PHE A 256 -5.98 -5.32 -9.88
N LEU A 257 -7.30 -5.51 -9.83
CA LEU A 257 -8.16 -5.03 -8.74
C LEU A 257 -7.77 -5.67 -7.39
N GLU A 258 -7.36 -6.95 -7.37
CA GLU A 258 -6.87 -7.57 -6.13
C GLU A 258 -5.59 -6.89 -5.61
N GLN A 259 -4.74 -6.40 -6.52
CA GLN A 259 -3.55 -5.66 -6.14
C GLN A 259 -3.91 -4.35 -5.45
N ASP A 260 -4.92 -3.65 -5.97
CA ASP A 260 -5.46 -2.42 -5.40
C ASP A 260 -5.96 -2.65 -3.97
N GLU A 261 -6.71 -3.74 -3.75
CA GLU A 261 -7.19 -4.17 -2.44
C GLU A 261 -6.06 -4.52 -1.47
N ILE A 262 -5.05 -5.27 -1.91
CA ILE A 262 -3.88 -5.63 -1.09
C ILE A 262 -3.15 -4.37 -0.62
N LEU A 263 -2.87 -3.44 -1.53
CA LEU A 263 -2.18 -2.20 -1.21
C LEU A 263 -3.02 -1.30 -0.30
N GLY A 264 -4.34 -1.23 -0.54
CA GLY A 264 -5.26 -0.50 0.34
C GLY A 264 -5.29 -1.09 1.75
N ARG A 265 -5.26 -2.42 1.88
CA ARG A 265 -5.16 -3.10 3.18
C ARG A 265 -3.85 -2.80 3.89
N ILE A 266 -2.74 -2.82 3.14
CA ILE A 266 -1.42 -2.47 3.68
C ILE A 266 -1.43 -1.04 4.20
N GLU A 267 -1.97 -0.09 3.42
CA GLU A 267 -2.13 1.31 3.82
C GLU A 267 -2.93 1.41 5.12
N THR A 268 -4.12 0.82 5.18
CA THR A 268 -4.98 0.82 6.36
C THR A 268 -4.22 0.30 7.58
N LEU A 269 -3.59 -0.87 7.51
CA LEU A 269 -2.86 -1.46 8.64
C LEU A 269 -1.60 -0.67 9.06
N THR A 270 -1.13 0.27 8.25
CA THR A 270 0.01 1.13 8.61
C THR A 270 -0.41 2.42 9.33
N ARG A 271 -1.69 2.80 9.25
CA ARG A 271 -2.29 3.91 10.02
C ARG A 271 -2.19 3.64 11.52
N ARG A 272 -2.41 4.64 12.38
CA ARG A 272 -2.55 4.40 13.82
C ARG A 272 -3.73 3.45 14.09
N PRO A 273 -3.69 2.61 15.14
CA PRO A 273 -4.77 1.68 15.48
C PRO A 273 -5.96 2.43 16.08
N ASN A 274 -6.60 3.28 15.28
CA ASN A 274 -7.80 4.01 15.64
C ASN A 274 -9.03 3.28 15.11
N VAL A 275 -10.11 3.33 15.87
CA VAL A 275 -11.46 2.92 15.48
C VAL A 275 -12.33 4.16 15.36
N PHE A 276 -13.07 4.27 14.25
CA PHE A 276 -14.11 5.27 14.10
C PHE A 276 -15.41 4.75 14.73
N VAL A 277 -16.06 5.54 15.57
CA VAL A 277 -17.36 5.20 16.13
C VAL A 277 -18.42 6.08 15.49
N SER A 278 -19.30 5.46 14.71
CA SER A 278 -20.46 6.12 14.10
C SER A 278 -21.76 5.59 14.71
N GLY A 279 -22.75 6.47 14.83
CA GLY A 279 -24.07 6.10 15.32
C GLY A 279 -24.80 7.21 16.05
N SER A 280 -26.12 7.19 15.93
CA SER A 280 -27.06 8.09 16.60
C SER A 280 -28.40 7.41 16.81
N SER A 281 -29.28 8.02 17.60
CA SER A 281 -30.64 7.53 17.84
C SER A 281 -30.63 6.12 18.43
N LEU A 282 -29.83 5.93 19.48
CA LEU A 282 -29.67 4.62 20.10
C LEU A 282 -30.93 4.21 20.85
N THR A 283 -31.32 2.94 20.70
CA THR A 283 -32.30 2.32 21.58
C THR A 283 -31.61 1.84 22.87
N PRO A 284 -32.33 1.61 23.98
CA PRO A 284 -31.72 1.09 25.22
C PRO A 284 -30.95 -0.23 25.02
N GLY A 285 -31.42 -1.08 24.11
CA GLY A 285 -30.70 -2.31 23.73
C GLY A 285 -29.39 -1.99 23.01
N ALA A 286 -29.39 -1.02 22.09
CA ALA A 286 -28.20 -0.59 21.38
C ALA A 286 -27.16 0.08 22.32
N GLU A 287 -27.61 0.86 23.30
CA GLU A 287 -26.74 1.45 24.33
C GLU A 287 -26.02 0.38 25.15
N THR A 288 -26.72 -0.70 25.49
CA THR A 288 -26.15 -1.84 26.22
C THR A 288 -25.03 -2.49 25.39
N VAL A 289 -25.29 -2.74 24.10
CA VAL A 289 -24.32 -3.37 23.18
C VAL A 289 -23.10 -2.47 23.01
N ALA A 290 -23.32 -1.18 22.76
CA ALA A 290 -22.25 -0.21 22.58
C ALA A 290 -21.35 -0.11 23.82
N SER A 291 -21.94 -0.14 25.02
CA SER A 291 -21.21 -0.09 26.29
C SER A 291 -20.35 -1.34 26.52
N GLN A 292 -20.88 -2.53 26.25
CA GLN A 292 -20.11 -3.77 26.38
C GLN A 292 -18.99 -3.86 25.34
N VAL A 293 -19.23 -3.40 24.11
CA VAL A 293 -18.17 -3.26 23.09
C VAL A 293 -17.09 -2.29 23.57
N ALA A 294 -17.47 -1.11 24.08
CA ALA A 294 -16.52 -0.11 24.58
C ALA A 294 -15.59 -0.67 25.67
N THR A 295 -16.15 -1.46 26.58
CA THR A 295 -15.39 -2.14 27.64
C THR A 295 -14.34 -3.08 27.04
N ARG A 296 -14.71 -3.89 26.03
CA ARG A 296 -13.78 -4.80 25.34
C ARG A 296 -12.70 -4.07 24.55
N LEU A 297 -13.02 -2.92 23.97
CA LEU A 297 -12.04 -2.12 23.24
C LEU A 297 -10.95 -1.57 24.17
N ALA A 298 -11.26 -1.30 25.44
CA ALA A 298 -10.30 -0.78 26.42
C ALA A 298 -9.17 -1.79 26.70
N ASP A 299 -9.43 -3.10 26.54
CA ASP A 299 -8.44 -4.17 26.68
C ASP A 299 -7.37 -4.15 25.58
N GLU A 300 -7.61 -3.46 24.45
CA GLU A 300 -6.69 -3.43 23.30
C GLU A 300 -5.63 -2.32 23.45
N PRO A 301 -4.33 -2.66 23.61
CA PRO A 301 -3.29 -1.68 23.87
C PRO A 301 -3.09 -0.72 22.71
N GLY A 302 -3.04 0.57 23.01
CA GLY A 302 -2.79 1.63 22.01
C GLY A 302 -3.97 1.95 21.10
N LEU A 303 -5.11 1.27 21.25
CA LEU A 303 -6.33 1.58 20.50
C LEU A 303 -6.83 2.99 20.84
N GLY A 304 -7.16 3.77 19.81
CA GLY A 304 -7.79 5.08 19.92
C GLY A 304 -9.18 5.10 19.30
N LEU A 305 -10.03 6.03 19.74
CA LEU A 305 -11.38 6.27 19.25
C LEU A 305 -11.46 7.62 18.55
N LEU A 306 -12.04 7.63 17.34
CA LEU A 306 -12.31 8.82 16.55
C LEU A 306 -13.81 8.87 16.25
N SER A 307 -14.40 10.06 16.15
CA SER A 307 -15.79 10.23 15.75
C SER A 307 -16.11 11.69 15.42
N PHE A 308 -17.33 11.95 14.96
CA PHE A 308 -17.93 13.29 14.88
C PHE A 308 -18.77 13.68 16.10
N GLY A 309 -18.60 12.98 17.23
CA GLY A 309 -19.29 13.29 18.48
C GLY A 309 -20.78 12.97 18.49
N GLY A 310 -21.22 12.00 17.70
CA GLY A 310 -22.58 11.45 17.77
C GLY A 310 -22.84 10.72 19.09
N GLU A 311 -24.12 10.45 19.37
CA GLU A 311 -24.58 9.81 20.62
C GLU A 311 -23.83 8.51 20.94
N ALA A 312 -23.68 7.62 19.95
CA ALA A 312 -22.95 6.37 20.14
C ALA A 312 -21.47 6.59 20.49
N ALA A 313 -20.84 7.60 19.88
CA ALA A 313 -19.44 7.90 20.14
C ALA A 313 -19.21 8.50 21.52
N LEU A 314 -20.12 9.33 22.01
CA LEU A 314 -20.04 9.89 23.37
C LEU A 314 -20.22 8.79 24.42
N LEU A 315 -21.19 7.89 24.23
CA LEU A 315 -21.40 6.72 25.10
C LEU A 315 -20.18 5.81 25.10
N VAL A 316 -19.74 5.36 23.92
CA VAL A 316 -18.57 4.46 23.77
C VAL A 316 -17.32 5.12 24.34
N GLY A 317 -17.11 6.42 24.10
CA GLY A 317 -15.99 7.16 24.67
C GLY A 317 -16.00 7.19 26.21
N SER A 318 -17.16 7.41 26.83
CA SER A 318 -17.30 7.42 28.29
C SER A 318 -16.96 6.06 28.89
N VAL A 319 -17.61 5.01 28.39
CA VAL A 319 -17.42 3.65 28.92
C VAL A 319 -16.00 3.15 28.65
N PHE A 320 -15.43 3.47 27.48
CA PHE A 320 -14.04 3.16 27.17
C PHE A 320 -13.08 3.82 28.16
N LYS A 321 -13.28 5.10 28.49
CA LYS A 321 -12.47 5.81 29.50
C LYS A 321 -12.58 5.15 30.88
N GLU A 322 -13.80 4.79 31.31
CA GLU A 322 -14.05 4.17 32.61
C GLU A 322 -13.45 2.76 32.73
N ALA A 323 -13.43 2.00 31.63
CA ALA A 323 -12.88 0.66 31.58
C ALA A 323 -11.34 0.62 31.53
N LEU A 324 -10.67 1.75 31.25
CA LEU A 324 -9.21 1.81 31.22
C LEU A 324 -8.61 1.75 32.63
N ASP A 325 -7.50 1.01 32.77
CA ASP A 325 -6.73 0.96 34.00
C ASP A 325 -6.36 2.38 34.50
N PRO A 326 -6.49 2.65 35.82
CA PRO A 326 -6.12 3.93 36.40
C PRO A 326 -4.69 4.35 36.00
N GLY A 327 -4.57 5.50 35.32
CA GLY A 327 -3.28 6.05 34.88
C GLY A 327 -2.89 5.75 33.43
N THR A 328 -3.62 4.87 32.73
CA THR A 328 -3.42 4.60 31.29
C THR A 328 -4.24 5.52 30.38
N TYR A 329 -5.26 6.19 30.92
CA TYR A 329 -6.04 7.18 30.19
C TYR A 329 -5.17 8.35 29.71
N ARG A 330 -5.35 8.69 28.43
CA ARG A 330 -4.75 9.84 27.77
C ARG A 330 -5.84 10.48 26.90
N PRO A 331 -6.14 11.78 27.04
CA PRO A 331 -7.20 12.43 26.27
C PRO A 331 -7.08 12.21 24.75
N GLU A 332 -5.86 12.09 24.23
CA GLU A 332 -5.56 11.89 22.81
C GLU A 332 -6.05 10.53 22.27
N ARG A 333 -6.36 9.57 23.16
CA ARG A 333 -6.96 8.28 22.79
C ARG A 333 -8.42 8.41 22.39
N ILE A 334 -9.12 9.48 22.78
CA ILE A 334 -10.52 9.69 22.40
C ILE A 334 -10.60 11.07 21.74
N ARG A 335 -10.86 11.11 20.43
CA ARG A 335 -10.89 12.35 19.66
C ARG A 335 -12.24 12.52 18.99
N HIS A 336 -12.89 13.64 19.29
CA HIS A 336 -14.16 14.02 18.68
C HIS A 336 -13.92 15.22 17.78
N TYR A 337 -14.24 15.08 16.49
CA TYR A 337 -14.08 16.13 15.49
C TYR A 337 -15.40 16.85 15.27
N TYR A 338 -15.39 18.17 15.33
CA TYR A 338 -16.57 19.01 15.19
C TYR A 338 -16.33 20.08 14.13
N ARG A 339 -17.41 20.48 13.45
CA ARG A 339 -17.40 21.71 12.65
C ARG A 339 -17.32 22.91 13.57
N LYS A 340 -16.62 23.96 13.12
CA LYS A 340 -16.58 25.23 13.83
C LYS A 340 -18.00 25.79 14.03
N GLY A 341 -18.27 26.24 15.25
CA GLY A 341 -19.60 26.76 15.62
C GLY A 341 -20.63 25.68 15.99
N ALA A 342 -20.25 24.39 16.06
CA ALA A 342 -21.09 23.38 16.67
C ALA A 342 -21.33 23.70 18.15
N GLU A 343 -22.60 23.80 18.56
CA GLU A 343 -22.96 23.89 19.97
C GLU A 343 -22.76 22.52 20.62
N LEU A 344 -21.92 22.48 21.67
CA LEU A 344 -21.66 21.27 22.42
C LEU A 344 -22.31 21.38 23.80
N GLU A 345 -23.30 20.54 24.08
CA GLU A 345 -23.72 20.27 25.45
C GLU A 345 -22.75 19.26 26.08
N ILE A 346 -21.59 19.75 26.54
CA ILE A 346 -20.59 18.90 27.21
C ILE A 346 -21.03 18.64 28.65
N LYS A 347 -21.72 17.52 28.88
CA LYS A 347 -22.03 17.06 30.24
C LYS A 347 -20.79 16.58 30.99
N GLU A 348 -19.88 15.92 30.29
CA GLU A 348 -18.58 15.50 30.81
C GLU A 348 -17.50 15.63 29.73
N ARG A 349 -16.33 16.17 30.09
CA ARG A 349 -15.22 16.37 29.15
C ARG A 349 -14.44 15.06 28.98
N ILE A 350 -14.86 14.26 28.00
CA ILE A 350 -14.21 12.99 27.65
C ILE A 350 -13.39 13.18 26.37
N GLY A 351 -12.08 12.98 26.48
CA GLY A 351 -11.17 13.06 25.34
C GLY A 351 -10.85 14.48 24.89
N THR A 352 -10.39 14.59 23.65
CA THR A 352 -10.03 15.84 22.99
C THR A 352 -11.09 16.21 21.95
N ALA A 353 -11.71 17.37 22.12
CA ALA A 353 -12.55 17.99 21.11
C ALA A 353 -11.70 18.78 20.11
N ILE A 354 -11.83 18.49 18.82
CA ILE A 354 -11.07 19.09 17.73
C ILE A 354 -12.07 19.82 16.82
N PHE A 355 -11.95 21.14 16.75
CA PHE A 355 -12.78 21.95 15.85
C PHE A 355 -12.05 22.20 14.54
N THR A 356 -12.75 22.05 13.43
CA THR A 356 -12.20 22.28 12.08
C THR A 356 -13.05 23.28 11.30
N ASP A 357 -12.43 24.02 10.40
CA ASP A 357 -13.11 24.87 9.41
C ASP A 357 -13.58 24.07 8.18
N MET A 358 -13.43 22.73 8.19
CA MET A 358 -13.82 21.88 7.07
C MET A 358 -15.35 21.69 7.02
N GLU A 359 -15.90 21.63 5.81
CA GLU A 359 -17.27 21.17 5.60
C GLU A 359 -17.40 19.67 5.90
N LEU A 360 -18.63 19.20 6.13
CA LEU A 360 -18.89 17.84 6.62
C LEU A 360 -18.28 16.76 5.70
N ASP A 361 -18.41 16.91 4.38
CA ASP A 361 -17.87 15.92 3.43
C ASP A 361 -16.34 15.94 3.43
N ALA A 362 -15.72 17.11 3.47
CA ALA A 362 -14.27 17.23 3.62
C ALA A 362 -13.78 16.65 4.96
N MET A 363 -14.55 16.82 6.04
CA MET A 363 -14.24 16.20 7.34
C MET A 363 -14.30 14.67 7.28
N ARG A 364 -15.29 14.09 6.57
CA ARG A 364 -15.39 12.64 6.37
C ARG A 364 -14.17 12.11 5.63
N GLU A 365 -13.83 12.74 4.51
CA GLU A 365 -12.65 12.42 3.69
C GLU A 365 -11.33 12.60 4.45
N TYR A 366 -11.28 13.47 5.46
CA TYR A 366 -10.08 13.68 6.26
C TYR A 366 -9.97 12.75 7.48
N VAL A 367 -11.04 12.61 8.26
CA VAL A 367 -10.99 11.97 9.59
C VAL A 367 -11.16 10.46 9.53
N ILE A 368 -12.08 9.96 8.69
CA ILE A 368 -12.37 8.53 8.59
C ILE A 368 -11.12 7.76 8.10
N PRO A 369 -10.34 8.24 7.12
CA PRO A 369 -9.11 7.55 6.69
C PRO A 369 -7.97 7.58 7.72
N LEU A 370 -8.14 8.20 8.89
CA LEU A 370 -7.20 8.09 10.01
C LEU A 370 -7.43 6.85 10.88
N THR A 371 -8.43 6.04 10.54
CA THR A 371 -8.80 4.81 11.27
C THR A 371 -8.53 3.56 10.44
N ARG A 372 -8.52 2.42 11.14
CA ARG A 372 -8.38 1.09 10.55
C ARG A 372 -9.72 0.38 10.43
N ALA A 373 -10.63 0.67 11.35
CA ALA A 373 -11.98 0.15 11.37
C ALA A 373 -12.98 1.24 11.77
N MET A 374 -14.24 1.00 11.43
CA MET A 374 -15.41 1.76 11.84
C MET A 374 -16.42 0.81 12.47
N ILE A 375 -16.96 1.15 13.62
CA ILE A 375 -18.09 0.45 14.23
C ILE A 375 -19.32 1.33 14.09
N VAL A 376 -20.42 0.73 13.64
CA VAL A 376 -21.69 1.41 13.41
C VAL A 376 -22.76 0.87 14.35
N PHE A 377 -23.35 1.76 15.15
CA PHE A 377 -24.46 1.47 16.05
C PHE A 377 -25.69 2.32 15.71
N GLY A 378 -26.86 1.72 15.51
CA GLY A 378 -28.08 2.45 15.15
C GLY A 378 -27.87 3.34 13.92
N GLY A 379 -28.22 4.62 14.02
CA GLY A 379 -27.91 5.65 13.03
C GLY A 379 -28.97 5.89 11.96
N GLY A 380 -28.75 6.92 11.15
CA GLY A 380 -29.60 7.30 10.01
C GLY A 380 -28.76 7.65 8.76
N ASP A 381 -29.30 8.48 7.86
CA ASP A 381 -28.68 8.76 6.55
C ASP A 381 -27.22 9.23 6.63
N ARG A 382 -26.90 10.11 7.58
CA ARG A 382 -25.51 10.58 7.78
C ARG A 382 -24.53 9.47 8.15
N THR A 383 -25.01 8.47 8.90
CA THR A 383 -24.22 7.29 9.29
C THR A 383 -24.00 6.37 8.09
N LEU A 384 -24.97 6.26 7.17
CA LEU A 384 -24.80 5.53 5.91
C LEU A 384 -23.73 6.20 5.03
N GLU A 385 -23.76 7.53 4.93
CA GLU A 385 -22.76 8.30 4.18
C GLU A 385 -21.34 8.11 4.77
N GLU A 386 -21.21 8.14 6.11
CA GLU A 386 -19.93 7.87 6.79
C GLU A 386 -19.42 6.45 6.51
N ALA A 387 -20.30 5.44 6.57
CA ALA A 387 -19.96 4.06 6.27
C ALA A 387 -19.49 3.88 4.82
N GLU A 388 -20.12 4.57 3.87
CA GLU A 388 -19.71 4.53 2.47
C GLU A 388 -18.33 5.18 2.27
N VAL A 389 -18.06 6.33 2.91
CA VAL A 389 -16.72 6.94 2.89
C VAL A 389 -15.67 6.00 3.49
N ALA A 390 -15.97 5.36 4.63
CA ALA A 390 -15.08 4.36 5.22
C ALA A 390 -14.79 3.21 4.24
N ARG A 391 -15.82 2.71 3.56
CA ARG A 391 -15.71 1.65 2.56
C ARG A 391 -14.79 2.04 1.41
N MET A 392 -14.97 3.24 0.85
CA MET A 392 -14.14 3.77 -0.25
C MET A 392 -12.66 3.94 0.15
N HIS A 393 -12.37 4.19 1.43
CA HIS A 393 -11.01 4.35 1.97
C HIS A 393 -10.39 3.09 2.58
N HIS A 394 -10.93 1.92 2.22
CA HIS A 394 -10.48 0.60 2.69
C HIS A 394 -10.48 0.46 4.23
N VAL A 395 -11.34 1.21 4.92
CA VAL A 395 -11.60 1.07 6.35
C VAL A 395 -12.63 -0.05 6.54
N ALA A 396 -12.36 -0.97 7.46
CA ALA A 396 -13.28 -2.07 7.78
C ALA A 396 -14.55 -1.53 8.45
N VAL A 397 -15.72 -1.72 7.86
CA VAL A 397 -17.01 -1.24 8.39
C VAL A 397 -17.74 -2.38 9.09
N ILE A 398 -17.98 -2.23 10.39
CA ILE A 398 -18.58 -3.25 11.27
C ILE A 398 -19.98 -2.79 11.66
N PRO A 399 -21.02 -3.15 10.89
CA PRO A 399 -22.40 -2.83 11.22
C PRO A 399 -22.93 -3.73 12.32
N VAL A 400 -23.17 -3.18 13.51
CA VAL A 400 -23.76 -3.94 14.63
C VAL A 400 -25.27 -4.01 14.43
N GLY A 401 -25.72 -4.82 13.46
CA GLY A 401 -27.09 -4.79 12.94
C GLY A 401 -28.19 -5.00 13.98
N THR A 402 -27.93 -5.72 15.08
CA THR A 402 -28.87 -5.84 16.20
C THR A 402 -29.25 -4.50 16.85
N THR A 403 -28.50 -3.43 16.59
CA THR A 403 -28.77 -2.08 17.11
C THR A 403 -29.77 -1.27 16.27
N GLY A 404 -30.23 -1.81 15.14
CA GLY A 404 -31.22 -1.18 14.27
C GLY A 404 -30.66 -0.06 13.38
N GLY A 405 -31.57 0.74 12.80
CA GLY A 405 -31.21 1.95 12.05
C GLY A 405 -30.29 1.69 10.84
N ALA A 406 -29.34 2.60 10.62
CA ALA A 406 -28.33 2.47 9.57
C ALA A 406 -27.46 1.22 9.73
N ALA A 407 -27.09 0.82 10.95
CA ALA A 407 -26.32 -0.39 11.19
C ALA A 407 -27.03 -1.64 10.64
N GLN A 408 -28.33 -1.78 10.89
CA GLN A 408 -29.12 -2.89 10.34
C GLN A 408 -29.20 -2.83 8.82
N GLN A 409 -29.47 -1.65 8.25
CA GLN A 409 -29.56 -1.47 6.79
C GLN A 409 -28.25 -1.83 6.07
N ILE A 410 -27.10 -1.45 6.63
CA ILE A 410 -25.79 -1.82 6.09
C ILE A 410 -25.61 -3.34 6.15
N TRP A 411 -25.91 -3.97 7.29
CA TRP A 411 -25.77 -5.42 7.42
C TRP A 411 -26.66 -6.16 6.39
N GLU A 412 -27.92 -5.77 6.25
CA GLU A 412 -28.87 -6.37 5.30
C GLU A 412 -28.42 -6.17 3.85
N LYS A 413 -27.93 -4.97 3.50
CA LYS A 413 -27.41 -4.67 2.16
C LYS A 413 -26.25 -5.58 1.77
N TYR A 414 -25.37 -5.92 2.72
CA TYR A 414 -24.15 -6.71 2.50
C TYR A 414 -24.23 -8.12 3.10
N GLU A 415 -25.43 -8.63 3.36
CA GLU A 415 -25.64 -9.91 4.07
C GLU A 415 -24.85 -11.06 3.42
N SER A 416 -24.84 -11.11 2.08
CA SER A 416 -24.18 -12.14 1.30
C SER A 416 -22.72 -11.84 0.93
N GLN A 417 -22.26 -10.60 1.15
CA GLN A 417 -20.97 -10.08 0.67
C GLN A 417 -20.31 -9.12 1.69
N PRO A 418 -20.04 -9.56 2.94
CA PRO A 418 -19.38 -8.71 3.94
C PRO A 418 -17.97 -8.26 3.56
N GLU A 419 -17.31 -8.95 2.62
CA GLU A 419 -16.02 -8.55 2.06
C GLU A 419 -16.07 -7.15 1.42
N GLU A 420 -17.21 -6.74 0.85
CA GLU A 420 -17.39 -5.40 0.28
C GLU A 420 -17.35 -4.29 1.33
N LEU A 421 -17.56 -4.62 2.61
CA LEU A 421 -17.38 -3.72 3.77
C LEU A 421 -15.93 -3.68 4.26
N ASN A 422 -14.99 -4.18 3.46
CA ASN A 422 -13.59 -4.34 3.83
C ASN A 422 -13.41 -5.20 5.08
N LEU A 423 -14.32 -6.13 5.38
CA LEU A 423 -14.16 -7.03 6.51
C LEU A 423 -13.25 -8.22 6.13
N PRO A 424 -12.36 -8.69 7.03
CA PRO A 424 -11.55 -9.88 6.80
C PRO A 424 -12.37 -11.17 7.03
N LEU A 425 -13.62 -11.19 6.58
CA LEU A 425 -14.60 -12.25 6.84
C LEU A 425 -15.32 -12.67 5.55
N ARG A 426 -15.95 -13.84 5.59
CA ARG A 426 -16.92 -14.30 4.56
C ARG A 426 -18.33 -14.29 5.14
N HIS A 427 -19.37 -14.26 4.31
CA HIS A 427 -20.78 -14.30 4.75
C HIS A 427 -21.12 -15.51 5.65
N SER A 428 -20.45 -16.64 5.44
CA SER A 428 -20.62 -17.87 6.22
C SER A 428 -19.90 -17.85 7.57
N SER A 429 -19.13 -16.80 7.86
CA SER A 429 -18.44 -16.64 9.14
C SER A 429 -19.45 -16.47 10.28
N ARG A 430 -19.14 -17.10 11.41
CA ARG A 430 -20.02 -17.06 12.58
C ARG A 430 -20.08 -15.65 13.16
N GLU A 431 -18.96 -14.94 13.07
CA GLU A 431 -18.76 -13.56 13.51
C GLU A 431 -19.71 -12.62 12.76
N TRP A 432 -19.80 -12.72 11.43
CA TRP A 432 -20.69 -11.90 10.62
C TRP A 432 -22.16 -12.05 11.00
N GLN A 433 -22.63 -13.30 11.11
CA GLN A 433 -24.02 -13.61 11.47
C GLN A 433 -24.38 -13.14 12.89
N ARG A 434 -23.39 -13.16 13.79
CA ARG A 434 -23.57 -12.72 15.18
C ARG A 434 -23.73 -11.22 15.35
N LEU A 435 -23.42 -10.39 14.35
CA LEU A 435 -23.69 -8.96 14.40
C LEU A 435 -25.20 -8.64 14.46
N MET A 436 -26.06 -9.57 14.04
CA MET A 436 -27.52 -9.52 14.16
C MET A 436 -28.06 -10.19 15.43
N SER A 437 -27.19 -10.80 16.25
CA SER A 437 -27.60 -11.45 17.50
C SER A 437 -27.59 -10.46 18.66
N THR A 438 -28.35 -10.76 19.71
CA THR A 438 -28.23 -10.01 20.98
C THR A 438 -26.96 -10.40 21.73
N GLU A 439 -26.73 -9.73 22.86
CA GLU A 439 -25.59 -9.94 23.73
C GLU A 439 -25.67 -11.30 24.45
N PRO A 440 -24.53 -11.97 24.68
CA PRO A 440 -23.15 -11.52 24.48
C PRO A 440 -22.58 -11.77 23.07
N ALA A 441 -23.36 -12.37 22.16
CA ALA A 441 -22.85 -12.87 20.89
C ALA A 441 -22.39 -11.76 19.94
N ALA A 442 -23.16 -10.67 19.80
CA ALA A 442 -22.75 -9.51 19.01
C ALA A 442 -21.47 -8.87 19.53
N VAL A 443 -21.35 -8.67 20.84
CA VAL A 443 -20.15 -8.06 21.46
C VAL A 443 -18.89 -8.88 21.16
N GLN A 444 -18.97 -10.21 21.31
CA GLN A 444 -17.86 -11.10 21.00
C GLN A 444 -17.48 -11.03 19.52
N ALA A 445 -18.47 -11.00 18.63
CA ALA A 445 -18.22 -10.87 17.20
C ALA A 445 -17.55 -9.54 16.86
N VAL A 446 -18.04 -8.41 17.37
CA VAL A 446 -17.43 -7.09 17.16
C VAL A 446 -15.98 -7.09 17.63
N HIS A 447 -15.69 -7.62 18.82
CA HIS A 447 -14.33 -7.68 19.35
C HIS A 447 -13.41 -8.54 18.47
N GLN A 448 -13.85 -9.72 18.05
CA GLN A 448 -13.08 -10.59 17.15
C GLN A 448 -12.80 -9.93 15.79
N ILE A 449 -13.81 -9.27 15.22
CA ILE A 449 -13.68 -8.56 13.94
C ILE A 449 -12.74 -7.37 14.05
N ILE A 450 -12.82 -6.61 15.15
CA ILE A 450 -11.90 -5.51 15.42
C ILE A 450 -10.47 -6.04 15.51
N ARG A 451 -10.22 -7.11 16.28
CA ARG A 451 -8.85 -7.66 16.38
C ARG A 451 -8.31 -8.08 15.03
N ALA A 452 -9.11 -8.80 14.23
CA ALA A 452 -8.74 -9.22 12.89
C ALA A 452 -8.49 -8.02 11.95
N SER A 453 -9.34 -6.99 11.99
CA SER A 453 -9.22 -5.82 11.10
C SER A 453 -8.10 -4.86 11.50
N MET A 454 -7.70 -4.89 12.78
CA MET A 454 -6.72 -3.95 13.34
C MET A 454 -5.30 -4.53 13.35
N PHE A 455 -5.14 -5.83 13.60
CA PHE A 455 -3.85 -6.40 14.00
C PHE A 455 -3.41 -7.62 13.18
N GLU A 456 -4.31 -8.20 12.39
CA GLU A 456 -4.06 -9.37 11.52
C GLU A 456 -4.11 -8.96 10.04
#